data_AF-A0A1V1PF95-F1
#
_entry.id   AF-A0A1V1PF95-F1
#
_cell.length_a   1.000
_cell.length_b   1.000
_cell.length_c   1.000
_cell.angle_alpha   90.00
_cell.angle_beta   90.00
_cell.angle_gamma   90.00
#
_symmetry.space_group_name_H-M   'P 1'
#
loop_
_entity.id
_entity.type
_entity.pdbx_description
1 polymer ?
#
loop_
_entity_poly.entity_id
_entity_poly.type
_entity_poly.pdbx_seq_one_letter_code
_entity_poly.pdbx_strand_id
1 'polypeptide(L)'
;MGVNGKKQFLQSMTTEIHDAINVMSLFILNRFRTIDREDIKAMLDFDILDTVAGRQVYDEGMEKGMEKGREENMREMLVFTLNQRFGNVSSDIVNAIYAIKDFDYLKSLFAASFSYNNFDHFRQYLSTADA
;
A
#
# COMPACT_ATOMS: atom_id res chain seq x y z
N MET A 1 0.34 -39.96 -44.62
CA MET A 1 0.46 -38.55 -44.22
C MET A 1 1.86 -38.32 -43.68
N GLY A 2 2.65 -37.45 -44.32
CA GLY A 2 4.07 -37.25 -43.98
C GLY A 2 4.27 -36.57 -42.63
N VAL A 3 5.42 -36.84 -42.00
CA VAL A 3 5.86 -36.31 -40.69
C VAL A 3 5.70 -34.78 -40.58
N ASN A 4 5.83 -34.07 -41.70
CA ASN A 4 5.70 -32.61 -41.79
C ASN A 4 4.25 -32.11 -41.56
N GLY A 5 3.24 -32.85 -42.05
CA GLY A 5 1.83 -32.49 -41.87
C GLY A 5 1.36 -32.68 -40.42
N LYS A 6 1.91 -33.66 -39.71
CA LYS A 6 1.61 -33.89 -38.28
C LYS A 6 2.18 -32.78 -37.40
N LYS A 7 3.36 -32.25 -37.76
CA LYS A 7 4.03 -31.16 -37.03
C LYS A 7 3.30 -29.82 -37.20
N GLN A 8 2.85 -29.50 -38.43
CA GLN A 8 2.04 -28.31 -38.70
C GLN A 8 0.67 -28.35 -38.00
N PHE A 9 0.01 -29.51 -37.98
CA PHE A 9 -1.27 -29.68 -37.30
C PHE A 9 -1.18 -29.50 -35.77
N LEU A 10 -0.12 -30.04 -35.14
CA LEU A 10 0.12 -29.85 -33.72
C LEU A 10 0.42 -28.38 -33.40
N GLN A 11 1.17 -27.69 -34.27
CA GLN A 11 1.45 -26.26 -34.13
C GLN A 11 0.19 -25.39 -34.25
N SER A 12 -0.69 -25.67 -35.21
CA SER A 12 -1.94 -24.91 -35.35
C SER A 12 -2.87 -25.08 -34.15
N MET A 13 -2.99 -26.31 -33.63
CA MET A 13 -3.75 -26.59 -32.40
C MET A 13 -3.18 -25.85 -31.19
N THR A 14 -1.86 -25.79 -31.03
CA THR A 14 -1.25 -25.05 -29.90
C THR A 14 -1.52 -23.56 -29.97
N THR A 15 -1.54 -22.97 -31.18
CA THR A 15 -1.85 -21.55 -31.38
C THR A 15 -3.32 -21.28 -31.07
N GLU A 16 -4.25 -22.11 -31.56
CA GLU A 16 -5.68 -21.96 -31.25
C GLU A 16 -5.98 -22.06 -29.75
N ILE A 17 -5.33 -23.00 -29.04
CA ILE A 17 -5.47 -23.13 -27.59
C ILE A 17 -4.94 -21.87 -26.88
N HIS A 18 -3.79 -21.33 -27.33
CA HIS A 18 -3.22 -20.13 -26.76
C HIS A 18 -4.12 -18.90 -26.98
N ASP A 19 -4.71 -18.76 -28.17
CA ASP A 19 -5.64 -17.68 -28.47
C ASP A 19 -6.93 -17.79 -27.66
N ALA A 20 -7.47 -19.00 -27.49
CA ALA A 20 -8.61 -19.24 -26.61
C ALA A 20 -8.31 -18.88 -25.15
N ILE A 21 -7.12 -19.23 -24.64
CA ILE A 21 -6.68 -18.84 -23.30
C ILE A 21 -6.60 -17.32 -23.15
N ASN A 22 -6.08 -16.60 -24.16
CA ASN A 22 -6.01 -15.14 -24.12
C ASN A 22 -7.40 -14.49 -24.06
N VAL A 23 -8.35 -14.97 -24.87
CA VAL A 23 -9.72 -14.49 -24.85
C VAL A 23 -10.38 -14.79 -23.51
N MET A 24 -10.25 -16.02 -22.99
CA MET A 24 -10.78 -16.37 -21.68
C MET A 24 -10.15 -15.52 -20.57
N SER A 25 -8.85 -15.27 -20.63
CA SER A 25 -8.14 -14.40 -19.68
C SER A 25 -8.70 -12.97 -19.69
N LEU A 26 -9.00 -12.41 -20.87
CA LEU A 26 -9.65 -11.11 -21.00
C LEU A 26 -11.07 -11.09 -20.39
N PHE A 27 -11.87 -12.13 -20.63
CA PHE A 27 -13.21 -12.25 -20.04
C PHE A 27 -13.15 -12.40 -18.52
N ILE A 28 -12.21 -13.19 -18.02
CA ILE A 28 -11.97 -13.41 -16.59
C ILE A 28 -11.51 -12.11 -15.92
N LEU A 29 -10.54 -11.40 -16.50
CA LEU A 29 -10.07 -10.10 -16.00
C LEU A 29 -11.17 -9.03 -15.99
N ASN A 30 -12.03 -9.00 -17.02
CA ASN A 30 -13.16 -8.08 -17.06
C ASN A 30 -14.22 -8.42 -16.01
N ARG A 31 -14.47 -9.72 -15.78
CA ARG A 31 -15.44 -10.22 -14.81
C ARG A 31 -14.97 -10.07 -13.35
N PHE A 32 -13.66 -10.15 -13.08
CA PHE A 32 -13.07 -9.94 -11.76
C PHE A 32 -13.18 -8.51 -11.21
N ARG A 33 -13.59 -7.53 -12.03
CA ARG A 33 -13.80 -6.14 -11.57
C ARG A 33 -14.91 -5.99 -10.53
N THR A 34 -15.84 -6.93 -10.49
CA THR A 34 -17.07 -6.84 -9.69
C THR A 34 -17.34 -8.08 -8.84
N ILE A 35 -16.41 -9.04 -8.84
CA ILE A 35 -16.55 -10.31 -8.12
C ILE A 35 -15.58 -10.31 -6.95
N ASP A 36 -16.05 -10.74 -5.78
CA ASP A 36 -15.23 -10.82 -4.58
C ASP A 36 -14.40 -12.12 -4.53
N ARG A 37 -13.51 -12.21 -3.53
CA ARG A 37 -12.58 -13.33 -3.40
C ARG A 37 -13.30 -14.67 -3.16
N GLU A 38 -14.40 -14.67 -2.41
CA GLU A 38 -15.14 -15.89 -2.08
C GLU A 38 -15.84 -16.45 -3.32
N ASP A 39 -16.44 -15.57 -4.12
CA ASP A 39 -17.03 -15.94 -5.40
C ASP A 39 -15.98 -16.48 -6.39
N ILE A 40 -14.78 -15.88 -6.44
CA ILE A 40 -13.68 -16.38 -7.27
C ILE A 40 -13.29 -17.80 -6.84
N LYS A 41 -13.17 -18.02 -5.53
CA LYS A 41 -12.82 -19.32 -4.97
C LYS A 41 -13.87 -20.38 -5.27
N ALA A 42 -15.15 -20.03 -5.18
CA ALA A 42 -16.25 -20.92 -5.52
C ALA A 42 -16.34 -21.24 -7.02
N MET A 43 -16.03 -20.27 -7.89
CA MET A 43 -16.11 -20.44 -9.35
C MET A 43 -14.95 -21.25 -9.94
N LEU A 44 -13.75 -21.09 -9.37
CA LEU A 44 -12.52 -21.65 -9.93
C LEU A 44 -11.89 -22.77 -9.09
N ASP A 45 -12.46 -23.07 -7.91
CA ASP A 45 -11.88 -23.96 -6.89
C ASP A 45 -10.41 -23.59 -6.60
N PHE A 46 -10.18 -22.29 -6.46
CA PHE A 46 -8.84 -21.71 -6.50
C PHE A 46 -8.75 -20.48 -5.59
N ASP A 47 -7.77 -20.46 -4.70
CA ASP A 47 -7.50 -19.29 -3.87
C ASP A 47 -6.44 -18.40 -4.53
N ILE A 48 -6.74 -17.11 -4.69
CA ILE A 48 -5.78 -16.14 -5.27
C ILE A 48 -4.49 -16.10 -4.43
N LEU A 49 -4.57 -16.28 -3.11
CA LEU A 49 -3.39 -16.32 -2.24
C LEU A 49 -2.50 -17.56 -2.44
N ASP A 50 -2.98 -18.58 -3.16
CA ASP A 50 -2.15 -19.72 -3.55
C ASP A 50 -1.20 -19.37 -4.72
N THR A 51 -1.44 -18.25 -5.40
CA THR A 51 -0.57 -17.76 -6.47
C THR A 51 0.60 -16.92 -5.97
N VAL A 52 1.68 -16.90 -6.76
CA VAL A 52 2.81 -15.99 -6.52
C VAL A 52 2.35 -14.53 -6.55
N ALA A 53 1.59 -14.13 -7.57
CA ALA A 53 1.11 -12.76 -7.72
C ALA A 53 0.17 -12.33 -6.58
N GLY A 54 -0.73 -13.20 -6.15
CA GLY A 54 -1.65 -12.94 -5.04
C GLY A 54 -0.93 -12.76 -3.72
N ARG A 55 0.09 -13.57 -3.42
CA ARG A 55 0.95 -13.36 -2.24
C ARG A 55 1.71 -12.06 -2.31
N GLN A 56 2.32 -11.74 -3.46
CA GLN A 56 3.06 -10.49 -3.63
C GLN A 56 2.17 -9.27 -3.38
N VAL A 57 0.97 -9.22 -3.98
CA VAL A 57 0.02 -8.13 -3.75
C VAL A 57 -0.42 -8.04 -2.29
N TYR A 58 -0.65 -9.19 -1.65
CA TYR A 58 -0.99 -9.23 -0.23
C TYR A 58 0.14 -8.69 0.65
N ASP A 59 1.37 -9.14 0.42
CA ASP A 59 2.55 -8.74 1.16
C ASP A 59 2.86 -7.24 0.96
N GLU A 60 2.78 -6.73 -0.27
CA GLU A 60 2.89 -5.29 -0.56
C GLU A 60 1.82 -4.47 0.16
N GLY A 61 0.59 -4.98 0.22
CA GLY A 61 -0.51 -4.35 0.95
C GLY A 61 -0.26 -4.31 2.46
N MET A 62 0.25 -5.41 3.02
CA MET A 62 0.64 -5.50 4.42
C MET A 62 1.79 -4.55 4.75
N GLU A 63 2.83 -4.49 3.92
CA GLU A 63 3.97 -3.59 4.10
C GLU A 63 3.53 -2.12 4.07
N LYS A 64 2.74 -1.72 3.07
CA LYS A 64 2.16 -0.36 3.01
C LYS A 64 1.27 -0.04 4.20
N GLY A 65 0.49 -1.02 4.67
CA GLY A 65 -0.34 -0.89 5.86
C GLY A 65 0.48 -0.65 7.13
N MET A 66 1.56 -1.41 7.31
CA MET A 66 2.50 -1.24 8.42
C MET A 66 3.23 0.10 8.36
N GLU A 67 3.70 0.52 7.17
CA GLU A 67 4.37 1.81 6.98
C GLU A 67 3.43 2.96 7.33
N LYS A 68 2.21 2.97 6.79
CA LYS A 68 1.20 3.98 7.08
C LYS A 68 0.85 4.02 8.57
N GLY A 69 0.65 2.86 9.19
CA GLY A 69 0.38 2.77 10.63
C GLY A 69 1.52 3.31 11.49
N ARG A 70 2.77 3.08 11.09
CA ARG A 70 3.95 3.62 11.77
C ARG A 70 4.01 5.15 11.69
N GLU A 71 3.68 5.73 10.53
CA GLU A 71 3.65 7.18 10.38
C GLU A 71 2.50 7.85 11.15
N GLU A 72 1.28 7.29 11.07
CA GLU A 72 0.12 7.77 11.81
C GLU A 72 0.37 7.74 13.31
N ASN A 73 0.93 6.64 13.82
CA ASN A 73 1.30 6.52 15.23
C ASN A 73 2.33 7.58 15.66
N MET A 74 3.34 7.86 14.83
CA MET A 74 4.34 8.90 15.16
C MET A 74 3.70 10.29 15.28
N ARG A 75 2.77 10.64 14.39
CA ARG A 75 2.02 11.90 14.44
C ARG A 75 1.17 11.99 15.71
N GLU A 76 0.43 10.93 16.02
CA GLU A 76 -0.38 10.83 17.24
C GLU A 76 0.47 10.97 18.50
N MET A 77 1.59 10.24 18.58
CA MET A 77 2.49 10.28 19.73
C MET A 77 3.16 11.64 19.90
N LEU A 78 3.51 12.31 18.81
CA LEU A 78 4.03 13.68 18.85
C LEU A 78 2.98 14.64 19.41
N VAL A 79 1.76 14.63 18.87
CA VAL A 79 0.67 15.50 19.36
C VAL A 79 0.34 15.21 20.82
N PHE A 80 0.27 13.93 21.20
CA PHE A 80 0.08 13.53 22.59
C PHE A 80 1.18 14.08 23.50
N THR A 81 2.44 13.91 23.11
CA THR A 81 3.60 14.39 23.89
C THR A 81 3.59 15.90 24.05
N LEU A 82 3.30 16.65 22.98
CA LEU A 82 3.17 18.10 23.04
C LEU A 82 2.03 18.53 23.96
N ASN A 83 0.88 17.85 23.90
CA ASN A 83 -0.23 18.10 24.82
C ASN A 83 0.14 17.84 26.29
N GLN A 84 0.86 16.76 26.56
CA GLN A 84 1.31 16.43 27.92
C GLN A 84 2.31 17.44 28.46
N ARG A 85 3.23 17.95 27.63
CA ARG A 85 4.30 18.86 28.07
C ARG A 85 3.89 20.32 28.12
N PHE A 86 3.10 20.77 27.14
CA PHE A 86 2.82 22.18 26.92
C PHE A 86 1.34 22.55 27.15
N GLY A 87 0.49 21.58 27.49
CA GLY A 87 -0.95 21.78 27.59
C GLY A 87 -1.61 21.81 26.22
N ASN A 88 -2.81 22.38 26.13
CA ASN A 88 -3.66 22.25 24.94
C ASN A 88 -3.01 22.79 23.66
N VAL A 89 -2.59 21.88 22.77
CA VAL A 89 -2.00 22.21 21.48
C VAL A 89 -3.11 22.65 20.52
N SER A 90 -2.95 23.81 19.91
CA SER A 90 -3.93 24.36 18.96
C SER A 90 -4.09 23.48 17.72
N SER A 91 -5.30 23.45 17.15
CA SER A 91 -5.63 22.70 15.93
C SER A 91 -4.68 22.98 14.77
N ASP A 92 -4.21 24.22 14.63
CA ASP A 92 -3.30 24.60 13.54
C ASP A 92 -1.97 23.83 13.61
N ILE A 93 -1.46 23.58 14.81
CA ILE A 93 -0.21 22.83 15.04
C ILE A 93 -0.44 21.35 14.79
N VAL A 94 -1.59 20.83 15.22
CA VAL A 94 -1.99 19.44 14.93
C VAL A 94 -2.08 19.24 13.42
N ASN A 95 -2.77 20.13 12.71
CA ASN A 95 -2.90 20.05 11.26
C ASN A 95 -1.54 20.14 10.55
N ALA A 96 -0.65 21.02 11.01
CA ALA A 96 0.71 21.10 10.47
C ALA A 96 1.48 19.78 10.67
N ILE A 97 1.40 19.15 11.85
CA ILE A 97 2.03 17.84 12.10
C ILE A 97 1.49 16.75 11.16
N TYR A 98 0.17 16.72 10.95
CA TYR A 98 -0.44 15.73 10.05
C TYR A 98 -0.17 16.00 8.56
N ALA A 99 0.20 17.23 8.19
CA ALA A 99 0.60 17.57 6.84
C ALA A 99 2.04 17.14 6.50
N ILE A 100 2.88 16.87 7.51
CA ILE A 100 4.27 16.45 7.30
C ILE A 100 4.31 15.05 6.67
N LYS A 101 4.95 14.97 5.50
CA LYS A 101 5.17 13.71 4.76
C LYS A 101 6.51 13.05 5.07
N ASP A 102 7.50 13.83 5.51
CA ASP A 102 8.82 13.31 5.85
C ASP A 102 8.80 12.65 7.24
N PHE A 103 8.91 11.33 7.25
CA PHE A 103 8.89 10.54 8.48
C PHE A 103 10.13 10.75 9.37
N ASP A 104 11.30 11.03 8.80
CA ASP A 104 12.51 11.27 9.59
C ASP A 104 12.50 12.68 10.21
N TYR A 105 11.87 13.63 9.52
CA TYR A 105 11.57 14.92 10.11
C TYR A 105 10.56 14.80 11.26
N LEU A 106 9.50 13.97 11.14
CA LEU A 106 8.60 13.66 12.26
C LEU A 106 9.33 13.06 13.48
N LYS A 107 10.27 12.12 13.27
CA LYS A 107 11.10 11.59 14.36
C LYS A 107 11.95 12.68 15.02
N SER A 108 12.52 13.57 14.22
CA SER A 108 13.35 14.67 14.70
C SER A 108 12.52 15.63 15.55
N LEU A 109 11.29 15.94 15.13
CA LEU A 109 10.32 16.70 15.92
C LEU A 109 9.94 15.98 17.22
N PHE A 110 9.72 14.68 17.16
CA PHE A 110 9.44 13.87 18.35
C PHE A 110 10.59 13.92 19.36
N ALA A 111 11.84 13.73 18.92
CA ALA A 111 13.00 13.86 19.79
C ALA A 111 13.14 15.29 20.35
N ALA A 112 12.99 16.30 19.50
CA ALA A 112 13.00 17.71 19.89
C ALA A 112 11.93 18.05 20.93
N SER A 113 10.77 17.37 20.87
CA SER A 113 9.68 17.53 21.82
C SER A 113 10.05 17.14 23.25
N PHE A 114 11.21 16.52 23.51
CA PHE A 114 11.72 16.30 24.87
C PHE A 114 12.84 17.28 25.25
N SER A 115 13.56 17.81 24.27
CA SER A 115 14.75 18.65 24.49
C SER A 115 14.42 20.12 24.78
N TYR A 116 13.31 20.63 24.28
CA TYR A 116 12.92 22.03 24.49
C TYR A 116 12.06 22.21 25.74
N ASN A 117 12.40 23.18 26.58
CA ASN A 117 11.65 23.50 27.80
C ASN A 117 10.51 24.51 27.59
N ASN A 118 10.43 25.15 26.41
CA ASN A 118 9.36 26.08 26.06
C ASN A 118 8.73 25.73 24.71
N PHE A 119 7.45 26.07 24.57
CA PHE A 119 6.67 25.75 23.37
C PHE A 119 7.00 26.68 22.18
N ASP A 120 7.43 27.91 22.45
CA ASP A 120 7.75 28.89 21.41
C ASP A 120 8.98 28.50 20.58
N HIS A 121 10.03 27.94 21.20
CA HIS A 121 11.16 27.38 20.45
C HIS A 121 10.76 26.14 19.64
N PHE A 122 9.84 25.32 20.15
CA PHE A 122 9.32 24.18 19.40
C PHE A 122 8.53 24.63 18.16
N ARG A 123 7.69 25.66 18.29
CA ARG A 123 6.95 26.25 17.15
C ARG A 123 7.89 26.74 16.05
N GLN A 124 8.97 27.44 16.41
CA GLN A 124 9.92 27.94 15.42
C GLN A 124 10.56 26.82 14.61
N TYR A 125 10.81 25.67 15.23
CA TYR A 125 11.36 24.48 14.58
C TYR A 125 10.32 23.72 13.74
N LEU A 126 9.03 23.84 14.06
CA LEU A 126 7.93 23.32 13.23
C LEU A 126 7.73 24.16 11.95
N SER A 127 7.90 25.49 12.03
CA SER A 127 7.72 26.40 10.90
C SER A 127 8.75 26.23 9.77
N THR A 128 9.87 25.56 10.05
CA THR A 128 10.90 25.26 9.03
C THR A 128 10.59 24.01 8.21
N ALA A 129 9.49 23.31 8.50
CA ALA A 129 9.03 22.14 7.76
C ALA A 129 8.55 22.44 6.33
N ASP A 130 8.22 23.71 6.05
CA ASP A 130 7.68 24.21 4.78
C ASP A 130 8.73 24.94 3.90
N ALA A 131 10.03 24.75 4.16
CA ALA A 131 11.13 25.34 3.38
C ALA A 131 11.88 24.31 2.52
#